data_AF-B0X385-F1
#
_entry.id   AF-B0X385-F1
#
_cell.length_a   1.000
_cell.length_b   1.000
_cell.length_c   1.000
_cell.angle_alpha   90.00
_cell.angle_beta   90.00
_cell.angle_gamma   90.00
#
_symmetry.space_group_name_H-M   'P 1'
#
loop_
_entity.id
_entity.type
_entity.pdbx_description
1 polymer ?
#
loop_
_entity_poly.entity_id
_entity_poly.type
_entity_poly.pdbx_seq_one_letter_code
_entity_poly.pdbx_strand_id
1 'polypeptide(L)'
;MSTQSVTSTFRCTHVDCAEFFHRFDYDNCIRTYKPNGCCSAGQVCGEDKKKLAKCTVNGDDYLAGQRMNPNSNKCLTCICHEGFNVANIGSDPYCYEATCGFELFYAKQAYGGAAPVYYEDRCCPWEWRMPKDSDKLIKGSSKNTDKQLQCQYGRLAMNVGDRLETEVTDQYTYECSCQIPPLAQCVMTKLQKE
;
A
#
# COMPACT_ATOMS: atom_id res chain seq x y z
N MET A 1 14.49 21.70 -22.91
CA MET A 1 13.08 21.45 -22.52
C MET A 1 12.77 19.99 -22.85
N SER A 2 12.93 19.08 -21.90
CA SER A 2 12.59 17.67 -22.11
C SER A 2 11.12 17.46 -21.84
N THR A 3 10.36 17.16 -22.88
CA THR A 3 8.98 16.70 -22.81
C THR A 3 8.94 15.33 -22.14
N GLN A 4 8.65 15.30 -20.83
CA GLN A 4 8.28 14.06 -20.16
C GLN A 4 6.90 13.65 -20.67
N SER A 5 6.84 12.57 -21.43
CA SER A 5 5.59 11.89 -21.76
C SER A 5 4.95 11.42 -20.47
N VAL A 6 3.87 12.06 -20.04
CA VAL A 6 3.06 11.60 -18.91
C VAL A 6 2.26 10.40 -19.39
N THR A 7 2.85 9.23 -19.30
CA THR A 7 2.16 7.97 -19.58
C THR A 7 1.21 7.70 -18.42
N SER A 8 -0.09 7.68 -18.69
CA SER A 8 -1.10 7.28 -17.71
C SER A 8 -0.94 5.79 -17.38
N THR A 9 -0.67 5.50 -16.11
CA THR A 9 -0.56 4.14 -15.57
C THR A 9 -1.90 3.70 -14.98
N PHE A 10 -2.51 2.68 -15.56
CA PHE A 10 -3.70 2.04 -15.01
C PHE A 10 -3.29 0.99 -13.98
N ARG A 11 -3.83 1.08 -12.75
CA ARG A 11 -3.67 0.04 -11.74
C ARG A 11 -4.75 -0.99 -11.91
N CYS A 12 -4.37 -2.24 -12.08
CA CYS A 12 -5.29 -3.35 -12.00
C CYS A 12 -5.29 -3.95 -10.58
N THR A 13 -6.47 -4.33 -10.16
CA THR A 13 -6.74 -5.15 -9.00
C THR A 13 -6.57 -6.62 -9.36
N HIS A 14 -6.56 -7.52 -8.36
CA HIS A 14 -6.52 -8.96 -8.61
C HIS A 14 -7.60 -9.40 -9.62
N VAL A 15 -8.80 -8.80 -9.57
CA VAL A 15 -9.92 -9.13 -10.46
C VAL A 15 -9.77 -8.61 -11.89
N ASP A 16 -8.82 -7.70 -12.14
CA ASP A 16 -8.56 -7.19 -13.48
C ASP A 16 -7.54 -8.08 -14.24
N CYS A 17 -6.92 -9.02 -13.54
CA CYS A 17 -5.89 -9.89 -14.06
C CYS A 17 -6.48 -11.27 -14.36
N ALA A 18 -6.73 -11.55 -15.64
CA ALA A 18 -7.43 -12.74 -16.12
C ALA A 18 -6.81 -14.06 -15.61
N GLU A 19 -5.50 -14.07 -15.40
CA GLU A 19 -4.75 -15.25 -14.94
C GLU A 19 -5.18 -15.75 -13.56
N PHE A 20 -5.84 -14.92 -12.75
CA PHE A 20 -6.31 -15.34 -11.43
C PHE A 20 -7.67 -16.06 -11.46
N PHE A 21 -8.40 -15.99 -12.58
CA PHE A 21 -9.66 -16.74 -12.75
C PHE A 21 -9.45 -18.16 -13.25
N HIS A 22 -8.21 -18.53 -13.57
CA HIS A 22 -7.84 -19.87 -14.00
C HIS A 22 -7.07 -20.60 -12.90
N ARG A 23 -7.24 -21.92 -12.82
CA ARG A 23 -6.41 -22.76 -11.94
C ARG A 23 -4.95 -22.60 -12.34
N PHE A 24 -4.09 -22.37 -11.36
CA PHE A 24 -2.65 -22.24 -11.55
C PHE A 24 -1.94 -23.35 -10.79
N ASP A 25 -0.98 -23.98 -11.44
CA ASP A 25 -0.16 -25.05 -10.87
C ASP A 25 1.00 -24.43 -10.07
N TYR A 26 0.75 -24.12 -8.80
CA TYR A 26 1.74 -23.50 -7.92
C TYR A 26 2.91 -24.44 -7.56
N ASP A 27 2.71 -25.76 -7.69
CA ASP A 27 3.76 -26.74 -7.39
C ASP A 27 4.79 -26.75 -8.52
N ASN A 28 4.32 -26.78 -9.77
CA ASN A 28 5.19 -26.90 -10.93
C ASN A 28 5.59 -25.56 -11.54
N CYS A 29 4.82 -24.49 -11.35
CA CYS A 29 5.00 -23.21 -12.05
C CYS A 29 5.17 -22.02 -11.09
N ILE A 30 5.81 -20.97 -11.59
CA ILE A 30 5.81 -19.64 -10.97
C ILE A 30 5.33 -18.60 -11.97
N ARG A 31 4.71 -17.54 -11.46
CA ARG A 31 4.38 -16.35 -12.25
C ARG A 31 5.57 -15.42 -12.31
N THR A 32 5.77 -14.82 -13.48
CA THR A 32 6.83 -13.83 -13.70
C THR A 32 6.22 -12.47 -14.00
N TYR A 33 6.87 -11.42 -13.51
CA TYR A 33 6.36 -10.05 -13.57
C TYR A 33 7.42 -9.11 -14.16
N LYS A 34 6.96 -7.95 -14.64
CA LYS A 34 7.81 -6.85 -15.09
C LYS A 34 7.70 -5.68 -14.12
N PRO A 35 8.72 -4.81 -13.99
CA PRO A 35 8.62 -3.58 -13.21
C PRO A 35 7.40 -2.75 -13.64
N ASN A 36 6.66 -2.21 -12.66
CA ASN A 36 5.40 -1.48 -12.85
C ASN A 36 4.29 -2.25 -13.61
N GLY A 37 4.53 -3.50 -14.00
CA GLY A 37 3.52 -4.37 -14.57
C GLY A 37 2.58 -4.83 -13.46
N CYS A 38 1.28 -4.83 -13.73
CA CYS A 38 0.27 -5.13 -12.73
C CYS A 38 -0.12 -6.62 -12.70
N CYS A 39 -0.29 -7.24 -13.86
CA CYS A 39 -0.55 -8.67 -14.01
C CYS A 39 0.73 -9.45 -14.31
N SER A 40 0.64 -10.78 -14.28
CA SER A 40 1.72 -11.67 -14.69
C SER A 40 2.09 -11.40 -16.15
N ALA A 41 3.38 -11.23 -16.43
CA ALA A 41 3.90 -11.12 -17.79
C ALA A 41 4.15 -12.50 -18.43
N GLY A 42 4.17 -13.56 -17.62
CA GLY A 42 4.34 -14.94 -18.07
C GLY A 42 4.43 -15.92 -16.91
N GLN A 43 4.90 -17.12 -17.19
CA GLN A 43 5.18 -18.13 -16.18
C GLN A 43 6.39 -18.98 -16.59
N VAL A 44 7.04 -19.59 -15.60
CA VAL A 44 8.11 -20.58 -15.80
C VAL A 44 7.75 -21.82 -15.02
N CYS A 45 7.86 -23.00 -15.64
CA CYS A 45 7.43 -24.28 -15.07
C CYS A 45 8.53 -25.34 -15.16
N GLY A 46 8.39 -26.39 -14.35
CA GLY A 46 9.23 -27.59 -14.43
C GLY A 46 10.72 -27.31 -14.20
N GLU A 47 11.56 -28.02 -14.95
CA GLU A 47 13.02 -27.96 -14.80
C GLU A 47 13.63 -26.58 -15.11
N ASP A 48 12.95 -25.76 -15.91
CA ASP A 48 13.43 -24.41 -16.21
C ASP A 48 13.42 -23.49 -14.99
N LYS A 49 12.56 -23.76 -13.99
CA LYS A 49 12.60 -23.05 -12.70
C LYS A 49 13.94 -23.22 -12.00
N LYS A 50 14.57 -24.39 -12.13
CA LYS A 50 15.84 -24.69 -11.45
C LYS A 50 17.03 -23.92 -12.03
N LYS A 51 16.88 -23.37 -13.23
CA LYS A 51 17.89 -22.54 -13.91
C LYS A 51 17.79 -21.07 -13.54
N LEU A 52 16.71 -20.65 -12.87
CA LEU A 52 16.50 -19.25 -12.51
C LEU A 52 17.41 -18.84 -11.34
N ALA A 53 17.93 -17.62 -11.42
CA ALA A 53 18.63 -17.00 -10.31
C ALA A 53 17.72 -16.90 -9.07
N LYS A 54 18.34 -16.98 -7.89
CA LYS A 54 17.65 -16.84 -6.59
C LYS A 54 17.97 -15.50 -5.96
N CYS A 55 16.96 -14.90 -5.35
CA CYS A 55 17.08 -13.72 -4.51
C CYS A 55 16.57 -14.05 -3.11
N THR A 56 17.28 -13.63 -2.07
CA THR A 56 16.81 -13.79 -0.69
C THR A 56 16.45 -12.42 -0.12
N VAL A 57 15.20 -12.26 0.31
CA VAL A 57 14.67 -11.02 0.91
C VAL A 57 13.86 -11.40 2.14
N ASN A 58 14.08 -10.72 3.26
CA ASN A 58 13.42 -11.00 4.55
C ASN A 58 13.59 -12.45 5.08
N GLY A 59 14.59 -13.19 4.59
CA GLY A 59 14.78 -14.61 4.91
C GLY A 59 14.04 -15.58 3.99
N ASP A 60 13.25 -15.08 3.03
CA ASP A 60 12.56 -15.88 2.03
C ASP A 60 13.31 -15.91 0.70
N ASP A 61 13.34 -17.07 0.04
CA ASP A 61 13.94 -17.28 -1.27
C ASP A 61 12.91 -17.10 -2.39
N TYR A 62 13.28 -16.29 -3.38
CA TYR A 62 12.50 -16.01 -4.58
C TYR A 62 13.30 -16.39 -5.82
N LEU A 63 12.61 -16.85 -6.86
CA LEU A 63 13.17 -17.11 -8.18
C LEU A 63 13.04 -15.89 -9.09
N ALA A 64 13.97 -15.75 -10.03
CA ALA A 64 13.97 -14.66 -11.01
C ALA A 64 12.60 -14.52 -11.71
N GLY A 65 12.12 -13.28 -11.78
CA GLY A 65 10.80 -12.91 -12.28
C GLY A 65 9.71 -12.82 -11.21
N GLN A 66 9.89 -13.39 -10.01
CA GLN A 66 8.90 -13.25 -8.93
C GLN A 66 8.94 -11.85 -8.30
N ARG A 67 7.78 -11.41 -7.78
CA ARG A 67 7.69 -10.20 -6.95
C ARG A 67 8.17 -10.47 -5.53
N MET A 68 8.85 -9.50 -4.96
CA MET A 68 9.35 -9.47 -3.59
C MET A 68 8.91 -8.16 -2.92
N ASN A 69 8.58 -8.22 -1.62
CA ASN A 69 8.21 -7.04 -0.82
C ASN A 69 9.15 -6.94 0.39
N PRO A 70 10.22 -6.14 0.31
CA PRO A 70 11.20 -5.99 1.39
C PRO A 70 10.57 -5.37 2.64
N ASN A 71 10.89 -5.91 3.82
CA ASN A 71 10.42 -5.34 5.09
C ASN A 71 11.12 -4.01 5.42
N SER A 72 12.31 -3.78 4.84
CA SER A 72 13.07 -2.54 4.96
C SER A 72 12.30 -1.33 4.42
N ASN A 73 11.44 -1.53 3.41
CA ASN A 73 10.52 -0.53 2.91
C ASN A 73 9.24 -1.21 2.41
N LYS A 74 8.18 -1.11 3.21
CA LYS A 74 6.85 -1.69 2.94
C LYS A 74 6.19 -1.14 1.67
N CYS A 75 6.65 0.02 1.21
CA CYS A 75 6.21 0.66 -0.04
C CYS A 75 7.02 0.23 -1.24
N LEU A 76 8.07 -0.57 -1.08
CA LEU A 76 8.90 -1.03 -2.18
C LEU A 76 8.42 -2.39 -2.67
N THR A 77 8.23 -2.52 -3.97
CA THR A 77 8.05 -3.82 -4.64
C THR A 77 9.23 -4.03 -5.57
N CYS A 78 9.85 -5.20 -5.48
CA CYS A 78 10.97 -5.59 -6.33
C CYS A 78 10.61 -6.80 -7.19
N ILE A 79 11.24 -6.93 -8.35
CA ILE A 79 11.25 -8.19 -9.11
C ILE A 79 12.59 -8.87 -8.88
N CYS A 80 12.59 -10.14 -8.48
CA CYS A 80 13.84 -10.90 -8.39
C CYS A 80 14.47 -11.00 -9.78
N HIS A 81 15.76 -10.74 -9.88
CA HIS A 81 16.53 -10.90 -11.12
C HIS A 81 17.95 -11.35 -10.81
N GLU A 82 18.65 -11.80 -11.84
CA GLU A 82 20.06 -12.14 -11.72
C GLU A 82 20.89 -10.92 -11.33
N GLY A 83 21.74 -11.06 -10.31
CA GLY A 83 22.57 -9.96 -9.78
C GLY A 83 21.86 -9.06 -8.77
N PHE A 84 20.64 -9.39 -8.34
CA PHE A 84 19.95 -8.66 -7.27
C PHE A 84 20.81 -8.58 -5.99
N ASN A 85 20.89 -7.39 -5.41
CA ASN A 85 21.63 -7.15 -4.17
C ASN A 85 20.81 -6.29 -3.20
N VAL A 86 20.43 -6.90 -2.07
CA VAL A 86 19.63 -6.25 -1.03
C VAL A 86 20.29 -4.99 -0.44
N ALA A 87 21.63 -4.89 -0.47
CA ALA A 87 22.34 -3.71 0.02
C ALA A 87 22.11 -2.47 -0.85
N ASN A 88 21.78 -2.65 -2.13
CA ASN A 88 21.59 -1.57 -3.11
C ASN A 88 20.12 -1.46 -3.56
N ILE A 89 19.19 -1.98 -2.77
CA ILE A 89 17.79 -2.14 -3.16
C ILE A 89 17.09 -0.84 -3.57
N GLY A 90 17.52 0.31 -3.04
CA GLY A 90 16.94 1.62 -3.36
C GLY A 90 17.34 2.18 -4.73
N SER A 91 18.41 1.67 -5.34
CA SER A 91 18.86 2.09 -6.69
C SER A 91 18.67 1.00 -7.74
N ASP A 92 18.09 -0.14 -7.35
CA ASP A 92 17.83 -1.26 -8.25
C ASP A 92 16.67 -0.94 -9.20
N PRO A 93 16.87 -1.00 -10.54
CA PRO A 93 15.82 -0.66 -11.50
C PRO A 93 14.62 -1.62 -11.51
N TYR A 94 14.75 -2.78 -10.89
CA TYR A 94 13.65 -3.74 -10.71
C TYR A 94 12.89 -3.55 -9.40
N CYS A 95 13.32 -2.60 -8.56
CA CYS A 95 12.62 -2.14 -7.38
C CYS A 95 11.93 -0.80 -7.65
N TYR A 96 10.65 -0.70 -7.30
CA TYR A 96 9.82 0.47 -7.57
C TYR A 96 8.82 0.68 -6.44
N GLU A 97 8.48 1.94 -6.19
CA GLU A 97 7.49 2.28 -5.17
C GLU A 97 6.09 1.87 -5.60
N ALA A 98 5.38 1.19 -4.71
CA ALA A 98 4.00 0.82 -4.88
C ALA A 98 3.13 2.09 -4.89
N THR A 99 2.47 2.34 -6.01
CA THR A 99 1.50 3.44 -6.12
C THR A 99 0.13 2.99 -5.63
N CYS A 100 -0.39 3.65 -4.59
CA CYS A 100 -1.66 3.26 -3.96
C CYS A 100 -2.92 3.62 -4.77
N GLY A 101 -2.80 4.56 -5.72
CA GLY A 101 -3.85 4.88 -6.71
C GLY A 101 -5.18 5.36 -6.13
N PHE A 102 -5.22 5.79 -4.88
CA PHE A 102 -6.49 6.02 -4.18
C PHE A 102 -7.28 7.22 -4.72
N GLU A 103 -6.60 8.21 -5.31
CA GLU A 103 -7.28 9.34 -5.97
C GLU A 103 -8.13 8.89 -7.17
N LEU A 104 -7.84 7.72 -7.76
CA LEU A 104 -8.58 7.17 -8.89
C LEU A 104 -9.74 6.28 -8.43
N PHE A 105 -9.45 5.31 -7.56
CA PHE A 105 -10.44 4.28 -7.18
C PHE A 105 -11.27 4.63 -5.95
N TYR A 106 -10.74 5.51 -5.10
CA TYR A 106 -11.36 5.93 -3.85
C TYR A 106 -11.58 7.45 -3.82
N ALA A 107 -11.71 8.07 -5.00
CA ALA A 107 -11.99 9.49 -5.15
C ALA A 107 -13.19 9.92 -4.31
N LYS A 108 -14.28 9.14 -4.34
CA LYS A 108 -15.49 9.44 -3.58
C LYS A 108 -15.24 9.47 -2.07
N GLN A 109 -14.42 8.56 -1.56
CA GLN A 109 -14.04 8.49 -0.16
C GLN A 109 -13.10 9.65 0.20
N ALA A 110 -12.03 9.83 -0.58
CA ALA A 110 -11.04 10.89 -0.37
C ALA A 110 -11.67 12.29 -0.41
N TYR A 111 -12.43 12.60 -1.45
CA TYR A 111 -13.13 13.88 -1.59
C TYR A 111 -14.39 13.97 -0.74
N GLY A 112 -14.91 12.85 -0.25
CA GLY A 112 -16.03 12.78 0.71
C GLY A 112 -15.60 13.03 2.17
N GLY A 113 -14.32 13.34 2.41
CA GLY A 113 -13.79 13.60 3.74
C GLY A 113 -13.60 12.34 4.59
N ALA A 114 -13.48 11.17 3.97
CA ALA A 114 -13.10 9.95 4.67
C ALA A 114 -11.59 9.93 4.95
N ALA A 115 -11.19 9.19 5.98
CA ALA A 115 -9.78 9.00 6.31
C ALA A 115 -9.30 7.66 5.74
N PRO A 116 -8.15 7.60 5.03
CA PRO A 116 -7.52 6.33 4.70
C PRO A 116 -7.12 5.59 5.97
N VAL A 117 -7.40 4.29 5.99
CA VAL A 117 -7.07 3.38 7.09
C VAL A 117 -5.92 2.49 6.66
N TYR A 118 -4.79 2.61 7.34
CA TYR A 118 -3.61 1.78 7.14
C TYR A 118 -3.62 0.61 8.10
N TYR A 119 -3.36 -0.58 7.58
CA TYR A 119 -3.16 -1.77 8.40
C TYR A 119 -1.68 -1.94 8.67
N GLU A 120 -1.26 -1.76 9.94
CA GLU A 120 0.08 -2.01 10.49
C GLU A 120 1.25 -1.91 9.49
N ASP A 121 1.50 -2.98 8.74
CA ASP A 121 2.66 -3.14 7.87
C ASP A 121 2.39 -2.93 6.37
N ARG A 122 1.29 -2.25 6.01
CA ARG A 122 0.95 -1.98 4.61
C ARG A 122 1.27 -0.55 4.21
N CYS A 123 1.92 -0.40 3.05
CA CYS A 123 2.17 0.91 2.44
C CYS A 123 0.89 1.65 2.05
N CYS A 124 -0.11 0.92 1.55
CA CYS A 124 -1.32 1.52 1.03
C CYS A 124 -2.49 1.37 2.01
N PRO A 125 -3.44 2.32 1.99
CA PRO A 125 -4.67 2.18 2.75
C PRO A 125 -5.35 0.85 2.42
N TRP A 126 -5.73 0.12 3.45
CA TRP A 126 -6.49 -1.11 3.34
C TRP A 126 -7.97 -0.80 3.07
N GLU A 127 -8.49 0.20 3.77
CA GLU A 127 -9.87 0.66 3.65
C GLU A 127 -9.99 2.15 3.99
N TRP A 128 -11.22 2.64 4.08
CA TRP A 128 -11.54 4.03 4.36
C TRP A 128 -12.54 4.12 5.50
N ARG A 129 -12.22 4.92 6.50
CA ARG A 129 -13.14 5.22 7.60
C ARG A 129 -14.00 6.40 7.20
N MET A 130 -15.30 6.15 7.03
CA MET A 130 -16.26 7.18 6.70
C MET A 130 -16.63 7.99 7.95
N PRO A 131 -16.83 9.32 7.83
CA PRO A 131 -17.32 10.16 8.92
C PRO A 131 -18.70 9.71 9.42
N LYS A 132 -18.86 9.67 10.73
CA LYS A 132 -20.11 9.36 11.43
C LYS A 132 -20.53 10.57 12.28
N ASP A 133 -21.82 10.79 12.45
CA ASP A 133 -22.32 11.89 13.31
C ASP A 133 -21.92 11.70 14.78
N SER A 134 -21.61 10.46 15.19
CA SER A 134 -21.13 10.12 16.53
C SER A 134 -19.63 10.38 16.74
N ASP A 135 -18.88 10.74 15.69
CA ASP A 135 -17.44 10.97 15.79
C ASP A 135 -17.13 12.17 16.67
N LYS A 136 -16.25 11.98 17.66
CA LYS A 136 -15.82 13.02 18.58
C LYS A 136 -14.36 13.36 18.38
N LEU A 137 -14.08 14.65 18.45
CA LEU A 137 -12.73 15.20 18.35
C LEU A 137 -12.10 15.31 19.74
N ILE A 138 -10.93 14.71 19.90
CA ILE A 138 -10.02 14.91 21.04
C ILE A 138 -8.95 15.91 20.59
N LYS A 139 -8.94 17.09 21.22
CA LYS A 139 -7.99 18.14 20.89
C LYS A 139 -6.58 17.77 21.34
N GLY A 140 -5.62 17.91 20.44
CA GLY A 140 -4.21 17.77 20.74
C GLY A 140 -3.64 19.01 21.43
N SER A 141 -2.39 18.91 21.88
CA SER A 141 -1.68 20.01 22.55
C SER A 141 -1.20 21.12 21.60
N SER A 142 -1.34 20.92 20.28
CA SER A 142 -0.88 21.87 19.27
C SER A 142 -1.74 23.13 19.29
N LYS A 143 -1.10 24.29 19.38
CA LYS A 143 -1.75 25.61 19.30
C LYS A 143 -1.78 26.18 17.89
N ASN A 144 -1.28 25.44 16.90
CA ASN A 144 -1.32 25.90 15.52
C ASN A 144 -2.78 25.89 15.04
N THR A 145 -3.32 27.09 14.85
CA THR A 145 -4.70 27.35 14.43
C THR A 145 -4.77 27.83 12.99
N ASP A 146 -3.67 27.70 12.25
CA ASP A 146 -3.66 28.00 10.83
C ASP A 146 -4.64 27.08 10.10
N LYS A 147 -5.68 27.70 9.54
CA LYS A 147 -6.74 27.01 8.80
C LYS A 147 -6.23 26.32 7.54
N GLN A 148 -5.06 26.71 7.01
CA GLN A 148 -4.44 26.04 5.86
C GLN A 148 -3.75 24.73 6.26
N LEU A 149 -3.49 24.51 7.54
CA LEU A 149 -2.83 23.33 8.10
C LEU A 149 -3.82 22.47 8.90
N GLN A 150 -5.02 22.25 8.34
CA GLN A 150 -6.05 21.43 8.96
C GLN A 150 -6.40 20.22 8.10
N CYS A 151 -6.64 19.10 8.76
CA CYS A 151 -7.23 17.94 8.12
C CYS A 151 -8.75 18.06 8.11
N GLN A 152 -9.37 17.69 6.99
CA GLN A 152 -10.81 17.57 6.86
C GLN A 152 -11.23 16.12 7.08
N TYR A 153 -12.22 15.92 7.95
CA TYR A 153 -12.85 14.62 8.18
C TYR A 153 -14.37 14.81 8.31
N GLY A 154 -15.09 14.57 7.22
CA GLY A 154 -16.51 14.92 7.10
C GLY A 154 -16.75 16.41 7.35
N ARG A 155 -17.44 16.73 8.45
CA ARG A 155 -17.69 18.13 8.89
C ARG A 155 -16.68 18.62 9.93
N LEU A 156 -15.79 17.75 10.40
CA LEU A 156 -14.79 18.08 11.41
C LEU A 156 -13.54 18.66 10.75
N ALA A 157 -13.13 19.83 11.20
CA ALA A 157 -11.82 20.40 10.91
C ALA A 157 -10.88 20.08 12.08
N MET A 158 -9.82 19.32 11.80
CA MET A 158 -8.87 18.83 12.78
C MET A 158 -7.55 19.59 12.63
N ASN A 159 -7.02 20.15 13.71
CA ASN A 159 -5.66 20.72 13.69
C ASN A 159 -4.63 19.60 13.72
N VAL A 160 -3.42 19.87 13.23
CA VAL A 160 -2.30 18.92 13.35
C VAL A 160 -2.10 18.56 14.82
N GLY A 161 -2.19 17.25 15.12
CA GLY A 161 -2.12 16.69 16.46
C GLY A 161 -3.48 16.34 17.08
N ASP A 162 -4.59 16.83 16.54
CA ASP A 162 -5.94 16.41 16.95
C ASP A 162 -6.20 14.95 16.54
N ARG A 163 -7.05 14.28 17.32
CA ARG A 163 -7.39 12.85 17.14
C ARG A 163 -8.89 12.63 17.23
N LEU A 164 -9.38 11.57 16.62
CA LEU A 164 -10.75 11.11 16.88
C LEU A 164 -10.74 10.21 18.12
N GLU A 165 -11.87 10.17 18.82
CA GLU A 165 -12.11 9.15 19.86
C GLU A 165 -11.92 7.76 19.24
N THR A 166 -11.11 6.92 19.91
CA THR A 166 -10.75 5.60 19.42
C THR A 166 -11.99 4.75 19.20
N GLU A 167 -12.10 4.15 18.02
CA GLU A 167 -13.19 3.22 17.71
C GLU A 167 -12.70 1.78 17.86
N VAL A 168 -13.38 0.99 18.68
CA VAL A 168 -13.07 -0.42 18.90
C VAL A 168 -14.22 -1.27 18.36
N THR A 169 -13.86 -2.27 17.57
CA THR A 169 -14.76 -3.32 17.05
C THR A 169 -14.36 -4.67 17.65
N ASP A 170 -15.11 -5.74 17.38
CA ASP A 170 -14.80 -7.09 17.89
C ASP A 170 -13.42 -7.62 17.49
N GLN A 171 -12.81 -7.08 16.43
CA GLN A 171 -11.56 -7.58 15.85
C GLN A 171 -10.45 -6.52 15.80
N TYR A 172 -10.81 -5.25 15.70
CA TYR A 172 -9.87 -4.18 15.39
C TYR A 172 -10.11 -2.92 16.22
N THR A 173 -9.02 -2.21 16.48
CA THR A 173 -9.00 -0.86 17.04
C THR A 173 -8.59 0.12 15.95
N TYR A 174 -9.33 1.21 15.80
CA TYR A 174 -9.07 2.29 14.86
C TYR A 174 -8.64 3.55 15.59
N GLU A 175 -7.46 4.04 15.24
CA GLU A 175 -6.92 5.28 15.78
C GLU A 175 -6.69 6.26 14.64
N CYS A 176 -7.42 7.38 14.67
CA CYS A 176 -7.36 8.39 13.62
C CYS A 176 -6.80 9.70 14.16
N SER A 177 -5.91 10.33 13.40
CA SER A 177 -5.30 11.59 13.77
C SER A 177 -5.01 12.48 12.56
N CYS A 178 -4.94 13.79 12.80
CA CYS A 178 -4.42 14.73 11.81
C CYS A 178 -2.91 14.85 11.98
N GLN A 179 -2.14 14.19 11.12
CA GLN A 179 -0.67 14.33 11.10
C GLN A 179 -0.21 15.20 9.93
N ILE A 180 -0.76 14.95 8.74
CA ILE A 180 -0.39 15.61 7.50
C ILE A 180 -1.67 16.03 6.78
N PRO A 181 -2.02 17.34 6.78
CA PRO A 181 -3.13 17.87 5.98
C PRO A 181 -3.00 17.50 4.49
N PRO A 182 -4.12 17.35 3.75
CA PRO A 182 -5.48 17.82 4.09
C PRO A 182 -6.41 16.74 4.65
N LEU A 183 -5.97 15.49 4.78
CA LEU A 183 -6.84 14.38 5.22
C LEU A 183 -6.37 13.84 6.57
N ALA A 184 -7.33 13.45 7.42
CA ALA A 184 -7.01 12.67 8.60
C ALA A 184 -6.52 11.28 8.18
N GLN A 185 -5.66 10.67 8.98
CA GLN A 185 -5.10 9.34 8.72
C GLN A 185 -5.47 8.41 9.86
N CYS A 186 -5.86 7.19 9.54
CA CYS A 186 -6.20 6.18 10.52
C CYS A 186 -5.24 5.00 10.44
N VAL A 187 -4.99 4.38 11.59
CA VAL A 187 -4.33 3.08 11.69
C VAL A 187 -5.31 2.10 12.30
N MET A 188 -5.38 0.90 11.74
CA MET A 188 -6.13 -0.21 12.32
C MET A 188 -5.17 -1.30 12.81
N THR A 189 -5.36 -1.74 14.04
CA THR A 189 -4.58 -2.81 14.70
C THR A 189 -5.50 -3.94 15.14
N LYS A 190 -5.01 -5.18 15.12
CA LYS A 190 -5.78 -6.32 15.64
C LYS A 190 -5.84 -6.26 17.16
N LEU A 191 -7.00 -6.56 17.73
CA LEU A 191 -7.11 -6.79 19.17
C LEU A 191 -6.27 -8.02 19.54
N GLN A 192 -5.28 -7.83 20.42
CA GLN A 192 -4.59 -8.93 21.07
C GLN A 192 -5.59 -9.60 22.01
N LYS A 193 -6.12 -10.76 21.63
CA LYS A 193 -6.77 -11.66 22.59
C LYS A 193 -5.65 -12.22 23.48
N GLU A 194 -5.63 -11.80 24.74
CA GLU A 194 -4.90 -12.50 25.80
C GLU A 194 -5.38 -13.96 25.93
#